data_AF-R1GTS3-F1
#
_entry.id   AF-R1GTS3-F1
#
_cell.length_a   1.000
_cell.length_b   1.000
_cell.length_c   1.000
_cell.angle_alpha   90.00
_cell.angle_beta   90.00
_cell.angle_gamma   90.00
#
_symmetry.space_group_name_H-M   'P 1'
#
loop_
_entity.id
_entity.type
_entity.pdbx_description
1 polymer ?
#
loop_
_entity_poly.entity_id
_entity_poly.type
_entity_poly.pdbx_seq_one_letter_code
_entity_poly.pdbx_strand_id
1 'polypeptide(L)'
;MSNDLMSGGSGLPSPLRFWHWSGKLYGSRSQDWLTVQSQGGNVNLALLLHWLDLAELSVDLTELQPALMQTEAVLAPWRALRQCAKSRLDEDEYQAMLAHELELEQLQQGVLLQCLRASPPRREPGHNLMNYLTLLGAEQGPLRDLIC
;
A
#
# COMPACT_ATOMS: atom_id res chain seq x y z
N MET A 1 13.95 -8.65 -16.42
CA MET A 1 12.64 -8.65 -15.70
C MET A 1 11.95 -7.33 -16.03
N SER A 2 10.62 -7.28 -16.02
CA SER A 2 9.76 -6.10 -16.34
C SER A 2 9.27 -5.95 -17.78
N ASN A 3 8.48 -6.92 -18.26
CA ASN A 3 7.50 -6.68 -19.35
C ASN A 3 6.08 -6.42 -18.80
N ASP A 4 5.89 -6.42 -17.47
CA ASP A 4 4.57 -6.37 -16.84
C ASP A 4 4.06 -4.96 -16.50
N LEU A 5 4.91 -3.93 -16.55
CA LEU A 5 4.56 -2.56 -16.15
C LEU A 5 3.66 -1.82 -17.16
N MET A 6 3.52 -2.33 -18.40
CA MET A 6 2.89 -1.57 -19.49
C MET A 6 1.77 -2.37 -20.15
N SER A 7 0.54 -2.32 -19.63
CA SER A 7 -0.68 -2.62 -20.42
C SER A 7 -1.95 -2.14 -19.70
N GLY A 8 -2.39 -0.94 -20.09
CA GLY A 8 -3.64 -0.28 -19.71
C GLY A 8 -3.55 1.21 -20.08
N GLY A 9 -4.54 1.77 -20.78
CA GLY A 9 -4.46 3.09 -21.45
C GLY A 9 -4.10 4.32 -20.59
N SER A 10 -4.00 4.19 -19.26
CA SER A 10 -3.54 5.23 -18.33
C SER A 10 -2.09 5.06 -17.85
N GLY A 11 -1.45 3.91 -18.13
CA GLY A 11 -0.16 3.52 -17.55
C GLY A 11 -0.26 2.88 -16.16
N LEU A 12 -1.43 2.93 -15.49
CA LEU A 12 -1.65 2.35 -14.15
C LEU A 12 -2.13 0.89 -14.23
N PRO A 13 -1.80 0.04 -13.24
CA PRO A 13 -2.20 -1.37 -13.23
C PRO A 13 -3.70 -1.52 -12.90
N SER A 14 -4.31 -2.63 -13.31
CA SER A 14 -5.65 -2.98 -12.81
C SER A 14 -5.58 -3.32 -11.30
N PRO A 15 -6.67 -3.17 -10.52
CA PRO A 15 -6.66 -3.48 -9.10
C PRO A 15 -6.16 -4.91 -8.80
N LEU A 16 -6.62 -5.89 -9.57
CA LEU A 16 -6.20 -7.28 -9.40
C LEU A 16 -4.71 -7.50 -9.71
N ARG A 17 -4.18 -6.87 -10.78
CA ARG A 17 -2.75 -6.98 -11.11
C ARG A 17 -1.89 -6.32 -10.04
N PHE A 18 -2.33 -5.16 -9.53
CA PHE A 18 -1.64 -4.48 -8.45
C PHE A 18 -1.66 -5.30 -7.16
N TRP A 19 -2.80 -5.87 -6.77
CA TRP A 19 -2.91 -6.76 -5.60
C TRP A 19 -1.94 -7.94 -5.66
N HIS A 20 -1.84 -8.62 -6.81
CA HIS A 20 -0.89 -9.71 -6.97
C HIS A 20 0.57 -9.26 -6.94
N TRP A 21 0.88 -8.10 -7.53
CA TRP A 21 2.23 -7.55 -7.51
C TRP A 21 2.63 -7.10 -6.10
N SER A 22 1.74 -6.38 -5.40
CA SER A 22 1.95 -5.85 -4.07
C SER A 22 2.08 -6.98 -3.05
N GLY A 23 1.28 -8.04 -3.17
CA GLY A 23 1.41 -9.24 -2.34
C GLY A 23 2.74 -9.98 -2.54
N LYS A 24 3.24 -10.11 -3.78
CA LYS A 24 4.56 -10.72 -4.05
C LYS A 24 5.69 -9.88 -3.45
N LEU A 25 5.65 -8.56 -3.65
CA LEU A 25 6.65 -7.65 -3.13
C LEU A 25 6.64 -7.65 -1.60
N TYR A 26 5.44 -7.58 -0.99
CA TYR A 26 5.25 -7.69 0.45
C TYR A 26 5.85 -8.99 0.98
N GLY A 27 5.53 -10.14 0.37
CA GLY A 27 6.05 -11.43 0.81
C GLY A 27 7.58 -11.55 0.74
N SER A 28 8.21 -10.92 -0.27
CA SER A 28 9.67 -10.96 -0.42
C SER A 28 10.43 -10.14 0.61
N ARG A 29 9.80 -9.09 1.17
CA ARG A 29 10.43 -8.10 2.07
C ARG A 29 9.51 -7.74 3.24
N SER A 30 8.80 -8.72 3.79
CA SER A 30 7.70 -8.47 4.76
C SER A 30 8.14 -7.65 5.96
N GLN A 31 9.37 -7.86 6.44
CA GLN A 31 9.94 -7.13 7.57
C GLN A 31 10.02 -5.62 7.33
N ASP A 32 10.37 -5.19 6.10
CA ASP A 32 10.49 -3.77 5.77
C ASP A 32 9.11 -3.11 5.80
N TRP A 33 8.11 -3.74 5.17
CA TRP A 33 6.74 -3.22 5.17
C TRP A 33 6.11 -3.21 6.57
N LEU A 34 6.44 -4.18 7.42
CA LEU A 34 6.05 -4.16 8.84
C LEU A 34 6.72 -3.00 9.59
N THR A 35 7.96 -2.66 9.26
CA THR A 35 8.63 -1.49 9.83
C THR A 35 7.94 -0.19 9.41
N VAL A 36 7.46 -0.06 8.16
CA VAL A 36 6.61 1.07 7.74
C VAL A 36 5.35 1.15 8.62
N GLN A 37 4.66 0.03 8.82
CA GLN A 37 3.45 -0.02 9.66
C GLN A 37 3.73 0.39 11.11
N SER A 38 4.83 -0.08 11.70
CA SER A 38 5.20 0.27 13.08
C SER A 38 5.48 1.76 13.28
N GLN A 39 5.85 2.47 12.21
CA GLN A 39 6.07 3.92 12.23
C GLN A 39 4.80 4.72 11.97
N GLY A 40 3.64 4.06 11.95
CA GLY A 40 2.35 4.69 11.66
C GLY A 40 2.07 4.87 10.17
N GLY A 41 2.89 4.28 9.31
CA GLY A 41 2.69 4.31 7.87
C GLY A 41 1.61 3.35 7.38
N ASN A 42 0.94 3.73 6.28
CA ASN A 42 0.04 2.86 5.55
C ASN A 42 0.84 2.04 4.53
N VAL A 43 0.85 0.72 4.71
CA VAL A 43 1.61 -0.21 3.85
C VAL A 43 1.07 -0.24 2.41
N ASN A 44 -0.24 -0.19 2.21
CA ASN A 44 -0.85 -0.18 0.88
C ASN A 44 -0.48 1.09 0.10
N LEU A 45 -0.40 2.24 0.78
CA LEU A 45 0.13 3.48 0.21
C LEU A 45 1.60 3.29 -0.14
N ALA A 46 2.44 2.85 0.79
CA ALA A 46 3.87 2.68 0.53
C ALA A 46 4.15 1.75 -0.67
N LEU A 47 3.43 0.63 -0.78
CA LEU A 47 3.49 -0.29 -1.92
C LEU A 47 3.08 0.40 -3.23
N LEU A 48 2.05 1.26 -3.20
CA LEU A 48 1.61 2.02 -4.36
C LEU A 48 2.64 3.06 -4.80
N LEU A 49 3.22 3.80 -3.85
CA LEU A 49 4.25 4.80 -4.14
C LEU A 49 5.51 4.14 -4.72
N HIS A 50 5.90 2.98 -4.20
CA HIS A 50 6.99 2.20 -4.77
C HIS A 50 6.71 1.77 -6.21
N TRP A 51 5.48 1.34 -6.49
CA TRP A 51 5.08 0.99 -7.85
C TRP A 51 5.15 2.19 -8.80
N LEU A 52 4.71 3.37 -8.35
CA LEU A 52 4.77 4.61 -9.13
C LEU A 52 6.22 5.02 -9.42
N ASP A 53 7.12 4.90 -8.44
CA ASP A 53 8.55 5.18 -8.63
C ASP A 53 9.15 4.26 -9.71
N LEU A 54 8.85 2.96 -9.67
CA LEU A 54 9.29 1.99 -10.70
C LEU A 54 8.68 2.26 -12.09
N ALA A 55 7.53 2.90 -12.14
CA ALA A 55 6.84 3.28 -13.38
C ALA A 55 7.25 4.67 -13.90
N GLU A 56 8.18 5.36 -13.22
CA GLU A 56 8.58 6.74 -13.50
C GLU A 56 7.39 7.70 -13.51
N LEU A 57 6.52 7.57 -12.50
CA LEU A 57 5.34 8.39 -12.30
C LEU A 57 5.47 9.18 -11.00
N SER A 58 5.19 10.47 -11.04
CA SER A 58 5.20 11.37 -9.88
C SER A 58 3.78 11.75 -9.46
N VAL A 59 3.47 11.64 -8.17
CA VAL A 59 2.15 11.97 -7.61
C VAL A 59 2.26 12.98 -6.47
N ASP A 60 1.25 13.84 -6.34
CA ASP A 60 1.05 14.62 -5.14
C ASP A 60 0.33 13.76 -4.07
N LEU A 61 1.02 13.48 -2.96
CA LEU A 61 0.48 12.66 -1.86
C LEU A 61 -0.82 13.23 -1.27
N THR A 62 -1.04 14.55 -1.36
CA THR A 62 -2.24 15.20 -0.85
C THR A 62 -3.50 14.76 -1.61
N GLU A 63 -3.36 14.37 -2.88
CA GLU A 63 -4.47 13.88 -3.70
C GLU A 63 -5.00 12.52 -3.20
N LEU A 64 -4.14 11.70 -2.60
CA LEU A 64 -4.48 10.38 -2.07
C LEU A 64 -5.06 10.44 -0.65
N GLN A 65 -4.90 11.56 0.05
CA GLN A 65 -5.30 11.70 1.45
C GLN A 65 -6.81 11.44 1.70
N PRO A 66 -7.75 11.94 0.87
CA PRO A 66 -9.18 11.66 1.07
C PRO A 66 -9.51 10.16 0.95
N ALA A 67 -8.91 9.47 -0.04
CA ALA A 67 -9.07 8.04 -0.24
C ALA A 67 -8.53 7.23 0.94
N LEU A 68 -7.39 7.64 1.49
CA LEU A 68 -6.80 7.02 2.68
C LEU A 68 -7.67 7.23 3.91
N MET A 69 -8.12 8.46 4.16
CA MET A 69 -9.00 8.75 5.32
C MET A 69 -10.29 7.93 5.28
N GLN A 70 -10.92 7.81 4.11
CA GLN A 70 -12.15 7.04 3.95
C GLN A 70 -11.94 5.55 4.25
N THR A 71 -10.84 4.97 3.75
CA THR A 71 -10.58 3.54 3.88
C THR A 71 -10.05 3.18 5.27
N GLU A 72 -9.16 4.00 5.84
CA GLU A 72 -8.63 3.80 7.20
C GLU A 72 -9.69 3.96 8.29
N ALA A 73 -10.74 4.74 8.07
CA ALA A 73 -11.87 4.86 9.01
C ALA A 73 -12.58 3.52 9.29
N VAL A 74 -12.46 2.55 8.37
CA VAL A 74 -13.00 1.19 8.54
C VAL A 74 -11.88 0.21 8.91
N LEU A 75 -10.73 0.35 8.26
CA LEU A 75 -9.65 -0.64 8.32
C LEU A 75 -8.88 -0.57 9.66
N ALA A 76 -8.65 0.61 10.22
CA ALA A 76 -7.98 0.75 11.50
C ALA A 76 -8.80 0.17 12.68
N PRO A 77 -10.12 0.44 12.81
CA PRO A 77 -10.95 -0.24 13.80
C PRO A 77 -10.97 -1.77 13.64
N TRP A 78 -10.99 -2.27 12.39
CA TRP A 78 -10.96 -3.71 12.13
C TRP A 78 -9.64 -4.35 12.60
N ARG A 79 -8.49 -3.74 12.29
CA ARG A 79 -7.18 -4.18 12.77
C ARG A 79 -7.12 -4.23 14.31
N ALA A 80 -7.63 -3.21 14.98
CA ALA A 80 -7.71 -3.18 16.44
C ALA A 80 -8.60 -4.31 16.98
N LEU A 81 -9.77 -4.54 16.36
CA LEU A 81 -10.67 -5.63 16.73
C LEU A 81 -9.98 -6.99 16.58
N ARG A 82 -9.32 -7.26 15.44
CA ARG A 82 -8.58 -8.50 15.19
C ARG A 82 -7.48 -8.72 16.22
N GLN A 83 -6.73 -7.68 16.57
CA GLN A 83 -5.68 -7.76 17.58
C GLN A 83 -6.24 -8.12 18.96
N CYS A 84 -7.35 -7.51 19.38
CA CYS A 84 -8.02 -7.86 20.64
C CYS A 84 -8.61 -9.26 20.64
N ALA A 85 -9.07 -9.73 19.48
CA ALA A 85 -9.71 -11.03 19.32
C ALA A 85 -8.72 -12.21 19.28
N LYS A 86 -7.45 -11.96 18.93
CA LYS A 86 -6.40 -12.98 18.79
C LYS A 86 -6.23 -13.90 20.02
N SER A 87 -6.48 -13.39 21.23
CA SER A 87 -6.36 -14.18 22.46
C SER A 87 -7.65 -14.85 22.92
N ARG A 88 -8.75 -14.66 22.18
CA ARG A 88 -10.12 -15.02 22.60
C ARG A 88 -10.85 -15.93 21.62
N LEU A 89 -10.49 -15.89 20.35
CA LEU A 89 -11.11 -16.68 19.29
C LEU A 89 -10.35 -17.98 19.04
N ASP A 90 -11.05 -18.96 18.48
CA ASP A 90 -10.40 -20.11 17.89
C ASP A 90 -9.69 -19.75 16.58
N GLU A 91 -8.90 -20.69 16.05
CA GLU A 91 -8.10 -20.45 14.85
C GLU A 91 -8.98 -20.16 13.63
N ASP A 92 -10.11 -20.85 13.48
CA ASP A 92 -10.98 -20.71 12.30
C ASP A 92 -11.66 -19.33 12.27
N GLU A 93 -12.15 -18.86 13.41
CA GLU A 93 -12.71 -17.52 13.58
C GLU A 93 -11.64 -16.43 13.36
N TYR A 94 -10.42 -16.65 13.86
CA TYR A 94 -9.30 -15.73 13.64
C TYR A 94 -8.91 -15.65 12.15
N GLN A 95 -8.87 -16.79 11.45
CA GLN A 95 -8.59 -16.84 10.02
C GLN A 95 -9.69 -16.14 9.21
N ALA A 96 -10.96 -16.26 9.60
CA ALA A 96 -12.05 -15.52 8.97
C ALA A 96 -11.87 -13.99 9.13
N MET A 97 -11.43 -13.53 10.30
CA MET A 97 -11.14 -12.10 10.50
C MET A 97 -9.95 -11.61 9.66
N LEU A 98 -8.92 -12.44 9.51
CA LEU A 98 -7.76 -12.14 8.67
C LEU A 98 -8.18 -12.06 7.20
N ALA A 99 -9.00 -12.99 6.72
CA ALA A 99 -9.52 -12.98 5.35
C ALA A 99 -10.30 -11.68 5.06
N HIS A 100 -11.15 -11.25 5.98
CA HIS A 100 -11.88 -10.00 5.82
C HIS A 100 -10.97 -8.76 5.85
N GLU A 101 -9.91 -8.76 6.67
CA GLU A 101 -8.92 -7.69 6.63
C GLU A 101 -8.23 -7.59 5.26
N LEU A 102 -7.88 -8.73 4.66
CA LEU A 102 -7.29 -8.76 3.31
C LEU A 102 -8.25 -8.23 2.24
N GLU A 103 -9.55 -8.48 2.37
CA GLU A 103 -10.57 -7.88 1.49
C GLU A 103 -10.60 -6.36 1.63
N LEU A 104 -10.53 -5.84 2.86
CA LEU A 104 -10.47 -4.40 3.11
C LEU A 104 -9.17 -3.77 2.57
N GLU A 105 -8.04 -4.46 2.69
CA GLU A 105 -6.77 -4.00 2.14
C GLU A 105 -6.80 -3.98 0.60
N GLN A 106 -7.38 -5.00 -0.03
CA GLN A 106 -7.59 -5.04 -1.47
C GLN A 106 -8.51 -3.89 -1.92
N LEU A 107 -9.58 -3.61 -1.17
CA LEU A 107 -10.46 -2.48 -1.42
C LEU A 107 -9.70 -1.16 -1.33
N GLN A 108 -8.89 -0.95 -0.28
CA GLN A 108 -8.09 0.26 -0.13
C GLN A 108 -7.15 0.47 -1.32
N GLN A 109 -6.43 -0.57 -1.76
CA GLN A 109 -5.60 -0.49 -2.97
C GLN A 109 -6.41 -0.11 -4.22
N GLY A 110 -7.61 -0.68 -4.37
CA GLY A 110 -8.52 -0.35 -5.47
C GLY A 110 -8.97 1.11 -5.46
N VAL A 111 -9.34 1.64 -4.29
CA VAL A 111 -9.76 3.04 -4.11
C VAL A 111 -8.61 4.00 -4.41
N LEU A 112 -7.38 3.70 -3.94
CA LEU A 112 -6.20 4.51 -4.25
C LEU A 112 -5.92 4.54 -5.76
N LEU A 113 -5.99 3.40 -6.43
CA LEU A 113 -5.83 3.34 -7.89
C LEU A 113 -6.95 4.08 -8.63
N GLN A 114 -8.17 4.09 -8.11
CA GLN A 114 -9.26 4.87 -8.68
C GLN A 114 -9.01 6.38 -8.52
N CYS A 115 -8.50 6.80 -7.37
CA CYS A 115 -8.08 8.18 -7.12
C CYS A 115 -7.02 8.62 -8.15
N LEU A 116 -5.98 7.81 -8.37
CA LEU A 116 -4.96 8.06 -9.40
C LEU A 116 -5.51 8.05 -10.84
N ARG A 117 -6.64 7.39 -11.11
CA ARG A 117 -7.28 7.46 -12.44
C ARG A 117 -8.08 8.75 -12.61
N ALA A 118 -8.66 9.26 -11.53
CA ALA A 118 -9.38 10.53 -11.52
C ALA A 118 -8.44 11.73 -11.56
N SER A 119 -7.27 11.62 -10.89
CA SER A 119 -6.16 12.57 -10.96
C SER A 119 -4.88 11.84 -11.40
N PRO A 120 -4.62 11.77 -12.73
CA PRO A 120 -3.47 11.04 -13.26
C PRO A 120 -2.12 11.61 -12.76
N PRO A 121 -1.19 10.75 -12.33
CA PRO A 121 0.15 11.18 -11.97
C PRO A 121 0.91 11.73 -13.18
N ARG A 122 1.91 12.57 -12.91
CA ARG A 122 2.80 13.13 -13.94
C ARG A 122 3.75 12.05 -14.45
N ARG A 123 3.98 12.00 -15.76
CA ARG A 123 4.94 11.10 -16.41
C ARG A 123 6.36 11.66 -16.30
N GLU A 124 6.89 11.62 -15.10
CA GLU A 124 8.23 12.05 -14.75
C GLU A 124 8.74 11.21 -13.56
N PRO A 125 10.05 10.95 -13.46
CA PRO A 125 10.62 10.25 -12.31
C PRO A 125 10.22 10.94 -11.00
N GLY A 126 9.57 10.17 -10.13
CA GLY A 126 9.20 10.57 -8.78
C GLY A 126 10.14 9.99 -7.73
N HIS A 127 10.13 10.59 -6.55
CA HIS A 127 10.71 10.02 -5.32
C HIS A 127 9.57 9.80 -4.31
N ASN A 128 8.47 9.20 -4.76
CA ASN A 128 7.21 9.16 -4.02
C ASN A 128 7.36 8.39 -2.70
N LEU A 129 7.98 7.19 -2.75
CA LEU A 129 8.18 6.39 -1.56
C LEU A 129 9.16 7.08 -0.59
N MET A 130 10.27 7.61 -1.10
CA MET A 130 11.23 8.38 -0.29
C MET A 130 10.55 9.54 0.42
N ASN A 131 9.82 10.39 -0.31
CA ASN A 131 9.10 11.53 0.25
C ASN A 131 8.11 11.08 1.35
N TYR A 132 7.43 9.95 1.14
CA TYR A 132 6.52 9.40 2.14
C TYR A 132 7.25 8.88 3.38
N LEU A 133 8.36 8.17 3.21
CA LEU A 133 9.17 7.70 4.34
C LEU A 133 9.79 8.86 5.12
N THR A 134 10.22 9.93 4.45
CA THR A 134 10.64 11.19 5.07
C THR A 134 9.55 11.78 5.97
N LEU A 135 8.31 11.82 5.49
CA LEU A 135 7.17 12.32 6.29
C LEU A 135 6.90 11.46 7.54
N LEU A 136 7.22 10.16 7.49
CA LEU A 136 7.12 9.26 8.64
C LEU A 136 8.33 9.34 9.58
N GLY A 137 9.39 10.07 9.23
CA GLY A 137 10.66 10.04 9.96
C GLY A 137 11.44 8.72 9.77
N ALA A 138 11.13 7.98 8.70
CA ALA A 138 11.48 6.60 8.47
C ALA A 138 12.66 6.41 7.48
N GLU A 139 13.50 7.42 7.32
CA GLU A 139 14.57 7.48 6.31
C GLU A 139 15.76 6.56 6.62
N GLN A 140 15.86 6.07 7.85
CA GLN A 140 17.01 5.32 8.35
C GLN A 140 16.65 3.86 8.65
N GLY A 141 17.66 2.99 8.54
CA GLY A 141 17.51 1.56 8.84
C GLY A 141 17.03 0.73 7.64
N PRO A 142 16.27 -0.36 7.86
CA PRO A 142 15.99 -1.38 6.83
C PRO A 142 15.17 -0.84 5.64
N LEU A 143 14.47 0.28 5.84
CA LEU A 143 13.66 0.92 4.80
C LEU A 143 14.50 1.66 3.75
N ARG A 144 15.76 1.96 4.03
CA ARG A 144 16.68 2.58 3.07
C ARG A 144 16.88 1.71 1.83
N ASP A 145 16.83 0.40 1.99
CA ASP A 145 16.98 -0.54 0.89
C ASP A 145 15.73 -0.63 0.01
N LEU A 146 14.63 0.06 0.34
CA LEU A 146 13.43 0.19 -0.50
C LEU A 146 13.48 1.40 -1.45
N ILE A 147 14.37 2.35 -1.16
CA ILE A 147 14.48 3.66 -1.84
C ILE A 147 15.82 3.86 -2.56
N CYS A 148 16.73 2.87 -2.49
CA CYS A 148 17.98 2.79 -3.24
C CYS A 148 17.83 1.87 -4.46
#